data_AF-E1QQD3-F1
#
_entry.id   AF-E1QQD3-F1
#
_cell.length_a   1.000
_cell.length_b   1.000
_cell.length_c   1.000
_cell.angle_alpha   90.00
_cell.angle_beta   90.00
_cell.angle_gamma   90.00
#
_symmetry.space_group_name_H-M   'P 1'
#
loop_
_entity.id
_entity.type
_entity.pdbx_description
1 polymer ?
#
loop_
_entity_poly.entity_id
_entity_poly.type
_entity_poly.pdbx_seq_one_letter_code
_entity_poly.pdbx_strand_id
1 'polypeptide(L)'
;MFEIPLKPMGKEDIRKLESALLVMSLFSSETLEALKNPHERLTWVDSLYTAAAAFARDKAGMPISQIADEIGVTEATIRKHLRGETKAGQLVLKAYERLSKEGFKIELPSELAGTISAEDVGKLKEKIERVKKLLNDALRELSS
;
A
#
# COMPACT_ATOMS: atom_id res chain seq x y z
N MET A 1 5.55 15.93 9.22
CA MET A 1 5.71 14.84 8.24
C MET A 1 6.19 13.63 9.02
N PHE A 2 5.47 12.50 8.99
CA PHE A 2 5.90 11.30 9.72
C PHE A 2 7.15 10.75 9.02
N GLU A 3 8.30 10.85 9.67
CA GLU A 3 9.56 10.30 9.16
C GLU A 3 9.62 8.81 9.51
N ILE A 4 9.89 7.97 8.50
CA ILE A 4 9.95 6.52 8.67
C ILE A 4 11.42 6.13 8.81
N PRO A 5 11.86 5.61 9.96
CA PRO A 5 13.27 5.34 10.22
C PRO A 5 13.74 4.11 9.45
N LEU A 6 14.71 4.28 8.57
CA LEU A 6 15.34 3.16 7.83
C LEU A 6 16.20 2.27 8.73
N LYS A 7 16.69 2.83 9.84
CA LYS A 7 17.39 2.13 10.92
C LYS A 7 16.61 2.34 12.22
N PRO A 8 15.54 1.58 12.45
CA PRO A 8 14.64 1.83 13.57
C PRO A 8 15.31 1.59 14.92
N MET A 9 15.06 2.47 15.89
CA MET A 9 15.55 2.33 17.26
C MET A 9 14.40 2.12 18.24
N GLY A 10 14.32 0.93 18.82
CA GLY A 10 13.26 0.58 19.75
C GLY A 10 11.93 0.23 19.08
N LYS A 11 10.94 -0.12 19.91
CA LYS A 11 9.71 -0.79 19.46
C LYS A 11 8.83 0.09 18.55
N GLU A 12 8.75 1.38 18.82
CA GLU A 12 7.89 2.30 18.05
C GLU A 12 8.41 2.45 16.61
N ASP A 13 9.71 2.66 16.47
CA ASP A 13 10.36 2.81 15.16
C ASP A 13 10.29 1.52 14.34
N ILE A 14 10.49 0.36 14.99
CA ILE A 14 10.31 -0.94 14.33
C ILE A 14 8.89 -1.04 13.77
N ARG A 15 7.87 -0.70 14.57
CA ARG A 15 6.47 -0.72 14.13
C ARG A 15 6.19 0.25 12.99
N LYS A 16 6.80 1.45 13.00
CA LYS A 16 6.67 2.43 11.90
C LYS A 16 7.25 1.86 10.61
N LEU A 17 8.47 1.32 10.65
CA LEU A 17 9.09 0.73 9.47
C LEU A 17 8.31 -0.50 8.98
N GLU A 18 7.91 -1.40 9.89
CA GLU A 18 7.09 -2.57 9.56
C GLU A 18 5.79 -2.17 8.85
N SER A 19 5.05 -1.22 9.42
CA SER A 19 3.79 -0.73 8.84
C SER A 19 4.00 -0.11 7.47
N ALA A 20 5.08 0.68 7.31
CA ALA A 20 5.41 1.30 6.04
C ALA A 20 5.68 0.27 4.95
N LEU A 21 6.55 -0.70 5.26
CA LEU A 21 6.92 -1.77 4.33
C LEU A 21 5.71 -2.62 3.97
N LEU A 22 4.91 -3.01 4.96
CA LEU A 22 3.70 -3.80 4.72
C LEU A 22 2.74 -3.07 3.78
N VAL A 23 2.43 -1.80 4.06
CA VAL A 23 1.49 -1.04 3.23
C VAL A 23 2.05 -0.83 1.82
N MET A 24 3.31 -0.43 1.69
CA MET A 24 3.93 -0.25 0.37
C MET A 24 3.97 -1.55 -0.45
N SER A 25 4.21 -2.70 0.19
CA SER A 25 4.18 -3.99 -0.48
C SER A 25 2.76 -4.45 -0.82
N LEU A 26 1.77 -4.24 0.07
CA LEU A 26 0.37 -4.60 -0.16
C LEU A 26 -0.24 -3.86 -1.35
N PHE A 27 0.06 -2.57 -1.49
CA PHE A 27 -0.44 -1.72 -2.58
C PHE A 27 0.48 -1.71 -3.80
N SER A 28 1.48 -2.59 -3.86
CA SER A 28 2.22 -2.78 -5.11
C SER A 28 1.31 -3.43 -6.16
N SER A 29 1.46 -3.03 -7.42
CA SER A 29 0.69 -3.60 -8.54
C SER A 29 0.78 -5.12 -8.61
N GLU A 30 1.98 -5.65 -8.34
CA GLU A 30 2.27 -7.09 -8.30
C GLU A 30 1.45 -7.81 -7.22
N THR A 31 1.39 -7.28 -5.99
CA THR A 31 0.57 -7.86 -4.92
C THR A 31 -0.92 -7.75 -5.23
N LEU A 32 -1.37 -6.59 -5.72
CA LEU A 32 -2.78 -6.35 -5.99
C LEU A 32 -3.33 -7.26 -7.08
N GLU A 33 -2.52 -7.56 -8.09
CA GLU A 33 -2.88 -8.57 -9.10
C GLU A 33 -3.03 -9.95 -8.46
N ALA A 34 -2.08 -10.35 -7.61
CA ALA A 34 -2.13 -11.64 -6.93
C ALA A 34 -3.34 -11.76 -5.98
N LEU A 35 -3.72 -10.67 -5.32
CA LEU A 35 -4.91 -10.58 -4.46
C LEU A 35 -6.23 -10.72 -5.23
N LYS A 36 -6.24 -10.63 -6.57
CA LYS A 36 -7.47 -10.91 -7.33
C LYS A 36 -7.94 -12.36 -7.14
N ASN A 37 -7.02 -13.32 -6.97
CA ASN A 37 -7.35 -14.71 -6.66
C ASN A 37 -7.79 -14.86 -5.18
N PRO A 38 -9.07 -15.12 -4.88
CA PRO A 38 -9.56 -15.19 -3.51
C PRO A 38 -8.91 -16.28 -2.65
N HIS A 39 -8.49 -17.39 -3.27
CA HIS A 39 -7.91 -18.53 -2.55
C HIS A 39 -6.50 -18.25 -2.01
N GLU A 40 -5.79 -17.28 -2.59
CA GLU A 40 -4.41 -16.96 -2.20
C GLU A 40 -4.32 -15.71 -1.32
N ARG A 41 -5.40 -14.92 -1.20
CA ARG A 41 -5.39 -13.63 -0.48
C ARG A 41 -4.82 -13.73 0.92
N LEU A 42 -5.29 -14.70 1.70
CA LEU A 42 -4.87 -14.87 3.09
C LEU A 42 -3.37 -15.20 3.16
N THR A 43 -2.92 -16.13 2.32
CA THR A 43 -1.51 -16.54 2.23
C THR A 43 -0.59 -15.38 1.85
N TRP A 44 -1.04 -14.52 0.92
CA TRP A 44 -0.31 -13.33 0.51
C TRP A 44 -0.18 -12.32 1.64
N VAL A 45 -1.28 -12.01 2.32
CA VAL A 45 -1.28 -11.05 3.44
C VAL A 45 -0.39 -11.55 4.57
N ASP A 46 -0.51 -12.83 4.95
CA ASP A 46 0.29 -13.45 6.00
C ASP A 46 1.79 -13.43 5.64
N SER A 47 2.14 -13.88 4.44
CA SER A 47 3.54 -13.91 3.98
C SER A 47 4.16 -12.52 3.90
N LEU A 48 3.39 -11.50 3.49
CA LEU A 48 3.84 -10.11 3.43
C LEU A 48 4.02 -9.50 4.82
N TYR A 49 3.10 -9.78 5.74
CA TYR A 49 3.22 -9.39 7.14
C TYR A 49 4.48 -9.97 7.77
N THR A 50 4.68 -11.30 7.67
CA THR A 50 5.89 -11.97 8.17
C THR A 50 7.16 -11.38 7.57
N ALA A 51 7.18 -11.13 6.25
CA ALA A 51 8.33 -10.54 5.57
C ALA A 51 8.63 -9.11 6.06
N ALA A 52 7.61 -8.25 6.18
CA ALA A 52 7.77 -6.87 6.63
C ALA A 52 8.22 -6.80 8.09
N ALA A 53 7.62 -7.62 8.96
CA ALA A 53 7.96 -7.73 10.36
C ALA A 53 9.40 -8.22 10.57
N ALA A 54 9.82 -9.22 9.79
CA ALA A 54 11.20 -9.72 9.81
C ALA A 54 12.18 -8.64 9.37
N PHE A 55 11.88 -7.94 8.27
CA PHE A 55 12.76 -6.93 7.70
C PHE A 55 12.95 -5.72 8.63
N ALA A 56 11.87 -5.24 9.26
CA ALA A 56 11.94 -4.11 10.19
C ALA A 56 12.81 -4.43 11.41
N ARG A 57 12.74 -5.65 11.94
CA ARG A 57 13.55 -6.12 13.08
C ARG A 57 15.00 -6.38 12.69
N ASP A 58 15.24 -6.94 11.51
CA ASP A 58 16.60 -7.09 10.95
C ASP A 58 17.29 -5.72 10.84
N LYS A 59 16.57 -4.69 10.38
CA LYS A 59 17.10 -3.31 10.30
C LYS A 59 17.30 -2.65 11.66
N ALA A 60 16.65 -3.14 12.71
CA ALA A 60 16.95 -2.77 14.11
C ALA A 60 18.18 -3.50 14.68
N GLY A 61 18.81 -4.40 13.92
CA GLY A 61 19.96 -5.19 14.36
C GLY A 61 19.60 -6.38 15.25
N MET A 62 18.33 -6.80 15.26
CA MET A 62 17.91 -7.97 16.04
C MET A 62 18.46 -9.28 15.44
N PRO A 63 18.89 -10.23 16.29
CA PRO A 63 19.35 -11.53 15.81
C PRO A 63 18.19 -12.36 15.24
N ILE A 64 18.48 -13.18 14.22
CA ILE A 64 17.49 -13.99 13.50
C ILE A 64 16.68 -14.90 14.44
N SER A 65 17.32 -15.47 15.47
CA SER A 65 16.65 -16.29 16.49
C SER A 65 15.56 -15.51 17.23
N GLN A 66 15.87 -14.31 17.71
CA GLN A 66 14.89 -13.45 18.39
C GLN A 66 13.75 -13.03 17.44
N ILE A 67 14.06 -12.72 16.18
CA ILE A 67 13.04 -12.39 15.18
C ILE A 67 12.08 -13.56 14.96
N ALA A 68 12.63 -14.77 14.83
CA ALA A 68 11.87 -16.01 14.66
C ALA A 68 10.93 -16.26 15.85
N ASP A 69 11.45 -16.11 17.08
CA ASP A 69 10.68 -16.29 18.31
C ASP A 69 9.55 -15.25 18.45
N GLU A 70 9.83 -13.97 18.16
CA GLU A 70 8.83 -12.90 18.26
C GLU A 70 7.72 -13.00 17.22
N ILE A 71 8.05 -13.42 16.00
CA ILE A 71 7.07 -13.56 14.91
C ILE A 71 6.33 -14.90 14.99
N GLY A 72 6.92 -15.91 15.65
CA GLY A 72 6.33 -17.25 15.77
C GLY A 72 6.55 -18.12 14.54
N VAL A 73 7.69 -17.96 13.85
CA VAL A 73 8.07 -18.74 12.66
C VAL A 73 9.50 -19.27 12.78
N THR A 74 9.92 -20.18 11.91
CA THR A 74 11.29 -20.73 11.98
C THR A 74 12.35 -19.72 11.52
N GLU A 75 13.58 -19.82 12.05
CA GLU A 75 14.72 -19.03 11.55
C GLU A 75 14.96 -19.21 10.04
N ALA A 76 14.72 -20.42 9.51
CA ALA A 76 14.86 -20.72 8.09
C ALA A 76 13.86 -19.89 7.26
N THR A 77 12.62 -19.75 7.74
CA THR A 77 11.60 -18.88 7.13
C THR A 77 12.05 -17.42 7.13
N ILE A 78 12.53 -16.91 8.27
CA ILE A 78 13.07 -15.55 8.37
C ILE A 78 14.21 -15.31 7.38
N ARG A 79 15.20 -16.20 7.31
CA ARG A 79 16.33 -16.10 6.37
C ARG A 79 15.88 -16.07 4.91
N LYS A 80 14.87 -16.87 4.54
CA LYS A 80 14.33 -16.88 3.18
C LYS A 80 13.68 -15.54 2.82
N HIS A 81 12.90 -14.94 3.73
CA HIS A 81 12.30 -13.63 3.51
C HIS A 81 13.36 -12.52 3.42
N LEU A 82 14.30 -12.47 4.37
CA LEU A 82 15.35 -11.44 4.41
C LEU A 82 16.27 -11.48 3.18
N ARG A 83 16.55 -12.68 2.64
CA ARG A 83 17.34 -12.86 1.41
C ARG A 83 16.56 -12.64 0.12
N GLY A 84 15.25 -12.40 0.18
CA GLY A 84 14.40 -12.27 -1.01
C GLY A 84 14.23 -13.58 -1.79
N GLU A 85 14.38 -14.72 -1.13
CA GLU A 85 14.14 -16.05 -1.74
C GLU A 85 12.64 -16.34 -1.86
N THR A 86 11.81 -15.68 -1.04
CA THR A 86 10.36 -15.72 -1.16
C THR A 86 9.83 -14.52 -1.93
N LYS A 87 8.66 -14.69 -2.55
CA LYS A 87 8.03 -13.61 -3.31
C LYS A 87 7.66 -12.40 -2.43
N ALA A 88 7.14 -12.66 -1.24
CA ALA A 88 6.89 -11.62 -0.24
C ALA A 88 8.17 -10.90 0.20
N GLY A 89 9.28 -11.63 0.39
CA GLY A 89 10.59 -11.05 0.71
C GLY A 89 11.08 -10.10 -0.39
N GLN A 90 10.93 -10.49 -1.66
CA GLN A 90 11.29 -9.63 -2.80
C GLN A 90 10.47 -8.34 -2.83
N LEU A 91 9.17 -8.42 -2.57
CA LEU A 91 8.28 -7.25 -2.56
C LEU A 91 8.61 -6.28 -1.42
N VAL A 92 8.95 -6.81 -0.24
CA VAL A 92 9.38 -6.00 0.91
C VAL A 92 10.75 -5.36 0.67
N LEU A 93 11.70 -6.08 0.07
CA LEU A 93 12.99 -5.53 -0.35
C LEU A 93 12.81 -4.35 -1.33
N LYS A 94 12.02 -4.55 -2.39
CA LYS A 94 11.67 -3.48 -3.34
C LYS A 94 11.01 -2.29 -2.64
N ALA A 95 10.09 -2.54 -1.70
CA ALA A 95 9.42 -1.49 -0.94
C ALA A 95 10.42 -0.70 -0.07
N TYR A 96 11.36 -1.37 0.58
CA TYR A 96 12.41 -0.72 1.38
C TYR A 96 13.34 0.12 0.51
N GLU A 97 13.75 -0.37 -0.66
CA GLU A 97 14.55 0.39 -1.61
C GLU A 97 13.84 1.67 -2.06
N ARG A 98 12.55 1.57 -2.41
CA ARG A 98 11.73 2.74 -2.77
C ARG A 98 11.60 3.70 -1.60
N LEU A 99 11.29 3.20 -0.41
CA LEU A 99 11.19 4.00 0.82
C LEU A 99 12.49 4.79 1.07
N SER A 100 13.65 4.16 0.85
CA SER A 100 14.95 4.81 1.05
C SER A 100 15.29 5.91 0.03
N LYS A 101 14.77 5.82 -1.19
CA LYS A 101 15.06 6.76 -2.29
C LYS A 101 14.01 7.86 -2.43
N GLU A 102 12.75 7.49 -2.31
CA GLU A 102 11.60 8.32 -2.66
C GLU A 102 10.81 8.78 -1.42
N GLY A 103 11.12 8.21 -0.24
CA GLY A 103 10.32 8.35 0.96
C GLY A 103 9.05 7.49 0.93
N PHE A 104 8.21 7.66 1.93
CA PHE A 104 6.96 6.92 2.02
C PHE A 104 5.94 7.45 1.01
N LYS A 105 5.65 6.63 -0.01
CA LYS A 105 4.66 6.92 -1.06
C LYS A 105 3.90 5.66 -1.40
N ILE A 106 2.59 5.82 -1.58
CA ILE A 106 1.70 4.75 -2.04
C ILE A 106 0.97 5.28 -3.25
N GLU A 107 1.08 4.55 -4.35
CA GLU A 107 0.25 4.77 -5.52
C GLU A 107 -0.93 3.81 -5.42
N LEU A 108 -2.11 4.34 -5.14
CA LEU A 108 -3.33 3.55 -5.15
C LEU A 108 -3.74 3.31 -6.61
N PRO A 109 -4.05 2.06 -7.00
CA PRO A 109 -4.65 1.78 -8.30
C PRO A 109 -5.93 2.59 -8.46
N SER A 110 -6.23 3.01 -9.68
CA SER A 110 -7.46 3.73 -10.05
C SER A 110 -8.74 3.05 -9.51
N GLU A 111 -8.75 1.73 -9.47
CA GLU A 111 -9.84 0.87 -9.03
C GLU A 111 -10.08 0.94 -7.51
N LEU A 112 -9.03 1.22 -6.73
CA LEU A 112 -9.06 1.36 -5.26
C LEU A 112 -9.05 2.82 -4.81
N ALA A 113 -8.53 3.73 -5.64
CA ALA A 113 -8.46 5.16 -5.38
C ALA A 113 -9.84 5.83 -5.34
N GLY A 114 -10.90 5.13 -5.77
CA GLY A 114 -12.25 5.65 -5.72
C GLY A 114 -12.36 7.01 -6.41
N THR A 115 -11.99 7.11 -7.69
CA THR A 115 -12.06 8.38 -8.42
C THR A 115 -12.77 8.21 -9.75
N ILE A 116 -14.00 8.73 -9.78
CA ILE A 116 -14.59 9.45 -10.91
C ILE A 116 -13.43 10.13 -11.66
N SER A 117 -13.19 9.73 -12.90
CA SER A 117 -12.09 10.28 -13.68
C SER A 117 -12.28 11.79 -13.85
N ALA A 118 -11.20 12.55 -14.08
CA ALA A 118 -11.34 13.97 -14.42
C ALA A 118 -12.26 14.20 -15.64
N GLU A 119 -12.34 13.19 -16.52
CA GLU A 119 -13.26 13.12 -17.64
C GLU A 119 -14.73 12.93 -17.20
N ASP A 120 -14.99 12.07 -16.20
CA ASP A 120 -16.31 11.89 -15.61
C ASP A 120 -16.77 13.15 -14.89
N VAL A 121 -15.87 13.85 -14.17
CA VAL A 121 -16.14 15.17 -13.58
C VAL A 121 -16.45 16.21 -14.67
N GLY A 122 -15.73 16.18 -15.79
CA GLY A 122 -15.98 17.04 -16.95
C GLY A 122 -17.37 16.80 -17.56
N LYS A 123 -17.72 15.54 -17.82
CA LYS A 123 -19.03 15.12 -18.34
C LYS A 123 -20.17 15.50 -17.38
N LEU A 124 -19.97 15.39 -16.08
CA LEU A 124 -20.94 15.81 -15.06
C LEU A 124 -21.12 17.33 -15.04
N LYS A 125 -20.04 18.11 -15.13
CA LYS A 125 -20.12 19.58 -15.22
C LYS A 125 -20.85 20.05 -16.46
N GLU A 126 -20.59 19.46 -17.63
CA GLU A 126 -21.33 19.79 -18.86
C GLU A 126 -22.82 19.49 -18.73
N LYS A 127 -23.19 18.34 -18.14
CA LYS A 127 -24.59 17.99 -17.91
C LYS A 127 -25.28 18.99 -16.98
N ILE A 128 -24.62 19.39 -15.90
CA ILE A 128 -25.15 20.40 -14.96
C ILE A 128 -25.36 21.74 -15.66
N GLU A 129 -24.43 22.17 -16.51
CA GLU A 129 -24.54 23.45 -17.21
C GLU A 129 -25.68 23.44 -18.24
N ARG A 130 -25.86 22.34 -18.97
CA ARG A 130 -27.00 22.17 -19.88
C ARG A 130 -28.33 22.21 -19.14
N VAL A 131 -28.43 21.52 -18.00
CA VAL A 131 -29.66 21.53 -17.18
C VAL A 131 -29.97 22.92 -16.64
N LYS A 132 -28.96 23.67 -16.17
CA LYS A 132 -29.16 25.07 -15.74
C LYS A 132 -29.66 25.96 -16.86
N LYS A 133 -29.11 25.81 -18.07
CA LYS A 133 -29.52 26.59 -19.23
C LYS A 133 -30.97 26.31 -19.60
N LEU A 134 -31.34 25.04 -19.70
CA LEU A 134 -32.72 24.62 -19.98
C LEU A 134 -33.71 25.11 -18.91
N LEU A 135 -33.32 25.06 -17.63
CA LEU A 135 -34.16 25.55 -16.54
C LEU A 135 -34.38 27.06 -16.61
N ASN A 136 -33.33 27.83 -16.94
CA ASN A 136 -33.44 29.28 -17.11
C ASN A 136 -34.28 29.66 -18.34
N ASP A 137 -34.16 28.92 -19.43
CA ASP A 137 -34.95 29.15 -20.63
C ASP A 137 -36.43 28.84 -20.37
N ALA A 138 -36.74 27.73 -19.69
CA ALA A 138 -38.10 27.40 -19.26
C ALA A 138 -38.69 28.41 -18.26
N LEU A 139 -37.88 28.91 -17.32
CA LEU A 139 -38.30 29.98 -16.39
C LEU A 139 -38.63 31.28 -17.12
N ARG A 140 -37.88 31.60 -18.19
CA ARG A 140 -38.15 32.78 -19.03
C ARG A 140 -39.45 32.64 -19.83
N GLU A 141 -39.72 31.46 -20.38
CA GLU A 141 -40.98 31.17 -21.08
C GLU A 141 -42.19 31.18 -20.15
N LEU A 142 -42.03 30.83 -18.87
CA LEU A 142 -43.09 30.91 -17.86
C LEU A 142 -43.28 32.31 -17.26
N SER A 143 -42.34 33.22 -17.48
CA SER A 143 -42.40 34.63 -17.02
C SER A 143 -42.69 35.64 -18.12
N SER A 144 -42.86 35.17 -19.36
CA SER A 144 -43.44 35.89 -20.51
C SER A 144 -44.91 35.55 -20.69
#